data_AF-A0AAV6FVI5-F1
#
_entry.id   AF-A0AAV6FVI5-F1
#
_cell.length_a   1.000
_cell.length_b   1.000
_cell.length_c   1.000
_cell.angle_alpha   90.00
_cell.angle_beta   90.00
_cell.angle_gamma   90.00
#
_symmetry.space_group_name_H-M   'P 1'
#
loop_
_entity.id
_entity.type
_entity.pdbx_description
1 polymer ?
#
loop_
_entity_poly.entity_id
_entity_poly.type
_entity_poly.pdbx_seq_one_letter_code
_entity_poly.pdbx_strand_id
1 'polypeptide(L)'
;MAEDIPPEDYPSEIEEYLTGFDTSLGSVNDVVQKLVTTSRNDQKLDPLEQAKLDLMSAYALNSLFWMYLVTQGINPKEHGIKQELERIRAHMNKVKDITDKKKAARLDKGAAGRFVRNALWQAEEGKDATGQPPKAKHKRFK
;
A
#
# COMPACT_ATOMS: atom_id res chain seq x y z
N MET A 1 32.02 35.46 -34.06
CA MET A 1 31.09 34.70 -34.92
C MET A 1 31.24 33.27 -34.47
N ALA A 2 30.27 32.75 -33.72
CA ALA A 2 30.28 31.34 -33.31
C ALA A 2 29.87 30.52 -34.53
N GLU A 3 30.70 29.56 -34.91
CA GLU A 3 30.38 28.63 -36.00
C GLU A 3 29.14 27.82 -35.59
N ASP A 4 28.10 27.86 -36.44
CA ASP A 4 26.97 26.92 -36.39
C ASP A 4 27.54 25.52 -36.68
N ILE A 5 27.82 24.77 -35.61
CA ILE A 5 28.15 23.35 -35.70
C ILE A 5 26.85 22.66 -36.15
N PRO A 6 26.82 21.99 -37.31
CA PRO A 6 25.64 21.23 -37.71
C PRO A 6 25.35 20.18 -36.64
N PRO A 7 24.08 19.88 -36.32
CA PRO A 7 23.76 18.85 -35.35
C PRO A 7 24.44 17.57 -35.83
N GLU A 8 25.36 17.03 -35.03
CA GLU A 8 25.86 15.67 -35.24
C GLU A 8 24.64 14.76 -35.10
N ASP A 9 24.09 14.34 -36.24
CA ASP A 9 23.04 13.34 -36.26
C ASP A 9 23.57 12.09 -35.56
N TYR A 10 22.82 11.64 -34.56
CA TYR A 10 23.12 10.41 -33.85
C TYR A 10 22.96 9.19 -34.80
N PRO A 11 23.59 8.03 -34.49
CA PRO A 11 23.46 6.84 -35.32
C PRO A 11 21.99 6.41 -35.51
N SER A 12 21.59 6.05 -36.72
CA SER A 12 20.19 5.70 -37.02
C SER A 12 19.71 4.45 -36.27
N GLU A 13 20.63 3.60 -35.82
CA GLU A 13 20.32 2.42 -35.00
C GLU A 13 19.70 2.78 -33.64
N ILE A 14 19.90 4.02 -33.15
CA ILE A 14 19.33 4.47 -31.88
C ILE A 14 18.10 5.37 -32.03
N GLU A 15 17.73 5.74 -33.25
CA GLU A 15 16.64 6.68 -33.53
C GLU A 15 15.29 6.21 -32.96
N GLU A 16 14.98 4.93 -33.15
CA GLU A 16 13.74 4.35 -32.63
C GLU A 16 13.71 4.36 -31.09
N TYR A 17 14.83 4.04 -30.45
CA TYR A 17 14.93 4.06 -28.98
C TYR A 17 14.79 5.47 -28.42
N LEU A 18 15.40 6.47 -29.06
CA LEU A 18 15.30 7.87 -28.67
C LEU A 18 13.88 8.40 -28.83
N THR A 19 13.24 8.12 -29.97
CA THR A 19 11.86 8.52 -30.24
C THR A 19 10.89 7.87 -29.25
N GLY A 20 11.07 6.58 -28.96
CA GLY A 20 10.27 5.86 -27.96
C GLY A 20 10.48 6.39 -26.54
N PHE A 21 11.72 6.74 -26.19
CA PHE A 21 12.05 7.35 -24.90
C PHE A 21 11.42 8.74 -24.76
N ASP A 22 11.54 9.61 -25.77
CA ASP A 22 10.95 10.96 -25.78
C ASP A 22 9.42 10.92 -25.64
N THR A 23 8.76 10.05 -26.42
CA THR A 23 7.30 9.84 -26.34
C THR A 23 6.87 9.38 -24.93
N SER A 24 7.64 8.46 -24.35
CA SER A 24 7.38 7.95 -22.99
C SER A 24 7.60 9.04 -21.94
N LEU A 25 8.65 9.85 -22.10
CA LEU A 25 8.97 10.96 -21.21
C LEU A 25 7.90 12.05 -21.25
N GLY A 26 7.38 12.38 -22.43
CA GLY A 26 6.24 13.29 -22.61
C GLY A 26 5.00 12.81 -21.85
N SER A 27 4.67 11.52 -21.99
CA SER A 27 3.54 10.90 -21.28
C SER A 27 3.70 10.97 -19.76
N VAL A 28 4.91 10.71 -19.25
CA VAL A 28 5.21 10.81 -17.82
C VAL A 28 5.13 12.26 -17.34
N ASN A 29 5.67 13.21 -18.11
CA ASN A 29 5.60 14.62 -17.79
C ASN A 29 4.16 15.11 -17.66
N ASP A 30 3.27 14.73 -18.57
CA ASP A 30 1.85 15.10 -18.50
C ASP A 30 1.18 14.61 -17.20
N VAL A 31 1.46 13.37 -16.81
CA VAL A 31 0.93 12.79 -15.56
C VAL A 31 1.49 13.52 -14.33
N VAL A 32 2.80 13.80 -14.32
CA VAL A 32 3.46 14.51 -13.22
C VAL A 32 2.93 15.94 -13.09
N GLN A 33 2.79 16.67 -14.20
CA GLN A 33 2.23 18.03 -14.21
C GLN A 33 0.83 18.06 -13.61
N LYS A 34 -0.03 17.10 -14.01
CA LYS A 34 -1.38 16.97 -13.45
C LYS A 34 -1.36 16.69 -11.95
N LEU A 35 -0.44 15.84 -11.49
CA LEU A 35 -0.29 15.49 -10.08
C LEU A 35 0.19 16.67 -9.23
N VAL A 36 1.18 17.44 -9.72
CA VAL A 36 1.74 18.60 -9.03
C VAL A 36 0.75 19.77 -8.98
N THR A 37 -0.04 19.96 -10.03
CA THR A 37 -1.07 21.02 -10.10
C THR A 37 -2.28 20.71 -9.19
N THR A 38 -2.51 19.44 -8.88
CA THR A 38 -3.60 19.05 -7.97
C THR A 38 -3.20 19.33 -6.52
N SER A 39 -3.89 20.29 -5.88
CA SER A 39 -3.69 20.62 -4.46
C SER A 39 -3.90 19.39 -3.57
N ARG A 40 -2.85 19.00 -2.83
CA ARG A 40 -2.90 17.89 -1.86
C ARG A 40 -3.71 18.25 -0.61
N ASN A 41 -3.88 19.56 -0.34
CA ASN A 41 -4.56 20.05 0.87
C ASN A 41 -6.08 19.93 0.82
N ASP A 42 -6.65 19.77 -0.38
CA ASP A 42 -8.11 19.67 -0.57
C ASP A 42 -8.63 18.22 -0.48
N GLN A 43 -7.73 17.24 -0.42
CA GLN A 43 -8.08 15.83 -0.36
C GLN A 43 -8.11 15.36 1.10
N LYS A 44 -9.32 15.26 1.68
CA LYS A 44 -9.52 14.59 2.98
C LYS A 44 -9.39 13.07 2.80
N LEU A 45 -8.16 12.58 2.78
CA LEU A 45 -7.85 11.15 2.72
C LEU A 45 -7.80 10.55 4.12
N ASP A 46 -8.21 9.28 4.25
CA ASP A 46 -7.92 8.51 5.46
C ASP A 46 -6.39 8.35 5.61
N PRO A 47 -5.84 8.25 6.83
CA PRO A 47 -4.39 8.12 7.02
C PRO A 47 -3.75 6.98 6.21
N LEU A 48 -4.47 5.88 5.96
CA LEU A 48 -3.95 4.78 5.16
C LEU A 48 -3.87 5.12 3.66
N GLU A 49 -4.83 5.90 3.15
CA GLU A 49 -4.84 6.36 1.76
C GLU A 49 -3.76 7.42 1.54
N GLN A 50 -3.61 8.34 2.50
CA GLN A 50 -2.52 9.32 2.51
C GLN A 50 -1.15 8.64 2.46
N ALA A 51 -0.92 7.64 3.31
CA ALA A 51 0.33 6.89 3.34
C ALA A 51 0.63 6.18 2.01
N LYS A 52 -0.39 5.63 1.33
CA LYS A 52 -0.24 5.02 0.00
C LYS A 52 0.15 6.07 -1.04
N LEU A 53 -0.52 7.22 -1.02
CA LEU A 53 -0.24 8.31 -1.95
C LEU A 53 1.19 8.82 -1.77
N ASP A 54 1.62 9.07 -0.53
CA ASP A 54 2.99 9.53 -0.23
C ASP A 54 4.05 8.51 -0.65
N LEU A 55 3.82 7.21 -0.42
CA LEU A 55 4.74 6.16 -0.86
C LEU A 55 4.81 6.05 -2.38
N MET A 56 3.68 6.19 -3.08
CA MET A 56 3.68 6.20 -4.55
C MET A 56 4.40 7.44 -5.11
N SER A 57 4.21 8.61 -4.51
CA SER A 57 4.93 9.83 -4.89
C SER A 57 6.44 9.69 -4.66
N ALA A 58 6.86 9.16 -3.50
CA ALA A 58 8.26 8.90 -3.23
C ALA A 58 8.86 7.87 -4.21
N TYR A 59 8.13 6.78 -4.50
CA TYR A 59 8.57 5.78 -5.47
C TYR A 59 8.74 6.36 -6.88
N ALA A 60 7.78 7.17 -7.33
CA ALA A 60 7.84 7.83 -8.63
C ALA A 60 9.07 8.75 -8.73
N LEU A 61 9.27 9.63 -7.74
CA LEU A 61 10.43 10.55 -7.72
C LEU A 61 11.77 9.81 -7.76
N ASN A 62 11.91 8.74 -6.95
CA ASN A 62 13.14 7.94 -6.93
C ASN A 62 13.34 7.14 -8.23
N SER A 63 12.25 6.73 -8.89
CA SER A 63 12.31 6.04 -10.19
C SER A 63 12.72 7.00 -11.31
N LEU A 64 12.22 8.23 -11.31
CA LEU A 64 12.67 9.29 -12.22
C LEU A 64 14.15 9.59 -12.03
N PHE A 65 14.59 9.69 -10.77
CA PHE A 65 16.00 9.91 -10.46
C PHE A 65 16.88 8.73 -10.86
N TRP A 66 16.41 7.49 -10.72
CA TRP A 66 17.10 6.31 -11.25
C TRP A 66 17.29 6.41 -12.76
N MET A 67 16.25 6.77 -13.51
CA MET A 67 16.35 6.97 -14.96
C MET A 67 17.34 8.08 -15.32
N TYR A 68 17.32 9.20 -14.59
CA TYR A 68 18.30 10.27 -14.76
C TYR A 68 19.75 9.78 -14.58
N LEU A 69 20.03 8.97 -13.55
CA LEU A 69 21.37 8.40 -13.38
C LEU A 69 21.79 7.53 -14.58
N VAL A 70 20.86 6.73 -15.12
CA VAL A 70 21.13 5.93 -16.32
C VAL A 70 21.48 6.82 -17.52
N THR A 71 20.80 7.96 -17.71
CA THR A 71 21.14 8.88 -18.82
C THR A 71 22.48 9.59 -18.63
N GLN A 72 22.94 9.74 -17.37
CA GLN A 72 24.29 10.23 -17.06
C GLN A 72 25.38 9.15 -17.16
N GLY A 73 25.03 7.91 -17.55
CA GLY A 73 25.95 6.78 -17.59
C GLY A 73 26.36 6.26 -16.21
N ILE A 74 25.67 6.66 -15.15
CA ILE A 74 25.94 6.21 -13.78
C ILE A 74 25.13 4.96 -13.51
N ASN A 75 25.78 3.87 -13.10
CA ASN A 75 25.11 2.63 -12.71
C ASN A 75 24.30 2.85 -11.41
N PRO A 76 22.95 2.87 -11.45
CA PRO A 76 22.18 3.22 -10.26
C PRO A 76 22.18 2.11 -9.20
N LYS A 77 22.60 0.89 -9.56
CA LYS A 77 22.75 -0.24 -8.62
C LYS A 77 23.90 -0.03 -7.63
N GLU A 78 24.88 0.78 -8.01
CA GLU A 78 26.04 1.17 -7.18
C GLU A 78 25.80 2.52 -6.49
N HIS A 79 24.76 3.24 -6.86
CA HIS A 79 24.36 4.51 -6.26
C HIS A 79 23.43 4.29 -5.04
N GLY A 80 23.43 5.25 -4.10
CA GLY A 80 22.61 5.22 -2.88
C GLY A 80 21.09 5.14 -3.14
N ILE A 81 20.65 5.45 -4.36
CA ILE A 81 19.24 5.37 -4.79
C ILE A 81 18.65 3.96 -4.64
N LYS A 82 19.48 2.92 -4.74
CA LYS A 82 19.04 1.54 -4.50
C LYS A 82 18.53 1.37 -3.07
N GLN A 83 19.23 1.95 -2.08
CA GLN A 83 18.83 1.86 -0.67
C GLN A 83 17.52 2.62 -0.42
N GLU A 84 17.33 3.76 -1.09
CA GLU A 84 16.10 4.54 -1.03
C GLU A 84 14.89 3.74 -1.57
N LEU A 85 15.05 3.04 -2.71
CA LEU A 85 14.01 2.17 -3.25
C LEU A 85 13.70 0.98 -2.33
N GLU A 86 14.72 0.37 -1.72
CA GLU A 86 14.50 -0.69 -0.71
C GLU A 86 13.75 -0.17 0.51
N ARG A 87 14.07 1.04 0.99
CA ARG A 87 13.36 1.69 2.10
C ARG A 87 11.89 1.90 1.75
N ILE A 88 11.60 2.42 0.56
CA ILE A 88 10.22 2.63 0.09
C ILE A 88 9.47 1.30 0.00
N ARG A 89 10.09 0.25 -0.56
CA ARG A 89 9.50 -1.10 -0.63
C ARG A 89 9.16 -1.65 0.76
N ALA A 90 10.06 -1.49 1.73
CA ALA A 90 9.81 -1.90 3.11
C ALA A 90 8.59 -1.18 3.71
N HIS A 91 8.40 0.11 3.43
CA HIS A 91 7.22 0.84 3.88
C HIS A 91 5.93 0.44 3.13
N MET A 92 6.01 0.16 1.83
CA MET A 92 4.87 -0.38 1.07
C MET A 92 4.40 -1.72 1.64
N ASN A 93 5.33 -2.60 2.02
CA ASN A 93 5.01 -3.87 2.68
C ASN A 93 4.31 -3.64 4.04
N LYS A 94 4.77 -2.67 4.85
CA LYS A 94 4.08 -2.32 6.11
C LYS A 94 2.65 -1.84 5.87
N VAL A 95 2.43 -1.00 4.86
CA VAL A 95 1.08 -0.53 4.50
C VAL A 95 0.20 -1.68 4.02
N LYS A 96 0.76 -2.62 3.26
CA LYS A 96 0.06 -3.86 2.85
C LYS A 96 -0.33 -4.70 4.07
N ASP A 97 0.60 -4.98 4.98
CA ASP A 97 0.34 -5.77 6.18
C ASP A 97 -0.75 -5.14 7.06
N ILE A 98 -0.74 -3.81 7.22
CA ILE A 98 -1.80 -3.09 7.97
C ILE A 98 -3.15 -3.23 7.25
N THR A 99 -3.16 -3.09 5.92
CA THR A 99 -4.37 -3.24 5.11
C THR A 99 -4.95 -4.66 5.24
N ASP A 100 -4.10 -5.67 5.20
CA ASP A 100 -4.50 -7.08 5.27
C ASP A 100 -4.98 -7.44 6.68
N LYS A 101 -4.32 -6.95 7.74
CA LYS A 101 -4.79 -7.06 9.13
C LYS A 101 -6.16 -6.42 9.35
N LYS A 102 -6.47 -5.33 8.63
CA LYS A 102 -7.79 -4.69 8.69
C LYS A 102 -8.89 -5.57 8.08
N LYS A 103 -8.53 -6.41 7.10
CA LYS A 103 -9.44 -7.35 6.42
C LYS A 103 -9.53 -8.73 7.08
N ALA A 104 -8.57 -9.08 7.93
CA ALA A 104 -8.51 -10.39 8.58
C ALA A 104 -9.73 -10.65 9.49
N ALA A 105 -10.22 -11.89 9.48
CA ALA A 105 -11.28 -12.33 10.39
C ALA A 105 -10.84 -12.12 11.85
N ARG A 106 -11.71 -11.49 12.65
CA ARG A 106 -11.46 -11.22 14.06
C ARG A 106 -12.11 -12.32 14.90
N LEU A 107 -11.36 -12.86 15.86
CA LEU A 107 -11.92 -13.76 16.86
C LEU A 107 -12.98 -13.03 17.68
N ASP A 108 -14.17 -13.61 17.79
CA ASP A 108 -15.16 -13.16 18.75
C ASP A 108 -14.69 -13.56 20.16
N LYS A 109 -14.08 -12.61 20.86
CA LYS A 109 -13.61 -12.77 22.24
C LYS A 109 -14.73 -13.17 23.19
N GLY A 110 -15.97 -12.72 22.92
CA GLY A 110 -17.15 -13.07 23.70
C GLY A 110 -17.53 -14.53 23.52
N ALA A 111 -17.57 -15.01 22.27
CA ALA A 111 -17.81 -16.42 21.97
C ALA A 111 -16.70 -17.32 22.55
N ALA A 112 -15.43 -16.96 22.37
CA ALA A 112 -14.31 -17.68 22.98
C ALA A 112 -14.43 -17.76 24.51
N GLY A 113 -14.81 -16.65 25.17
CA GLY A 113 -15.05 -16.65 26.61
C GLY A 113 -16.25 -17.49 27.05
N ARG A 114 -17.27 -17.68 26.20
CA ARG A 114 -18.38 -18.62 26.47
C ARG A 114 -17.91 -20.06 26.36
N PHE A 115 -17.11 -20.39 25.34
CA PHE A 115 -16.54 -21.73 25.18
C PHE A 115 -15.64 -22.10 26.37
N VAL A 116 -14.75 -21.21 26.80
CA VAL A 116 -13.88 -21.46 27.96
C VAL A 116 -14.67 -21.63 29.24
N ARG A 117 -15.67 -20.76 29.51
CA ARG A 117 -16.50 -20.88 30.72
C ARG A 117 -17.31 -22.17 30.75
N ASN A 118 -17.88 -22.58 29.62
CA ASN A 118 -18.61 -23.85 29.53
C ASN A 118 -17.68 -25.06 29.66
N ALA A 119 -16.46 -24.99 29.12
CA ALA A 119 -15.50 -26.09 29.20
C ALA A 119 -14.88 -26.25 30.60
N LEU A 120 -14.74 -25.16 31.35
CA LEU A 120 -14.25 -25.16 32.74
C LEU A 120 -15.37 -25.33 33.78
N TRP A 121 -16.63 -25.38 33.33
CA TRP A 121 -17.75 -25.65 34.21
C TRP A 121 -17.70 -27.11 34.66
N GLN A 122 -17.20 -27.36 35.86
CA GLN A 122 -17.40 -28.60 36.56
C GLN A 122 -18.77 -28.49 37.24
N ALA A 123 -19.72 -29.36 36.87
CA ALA A 123 -20.88 -29.55 37.72
C ALA A 123 -20.35 -30.04 39.07
N GLU A 124 -20.67 -29.34 40.17
CA GLU A 124 -20.34 -29.85 41.49
C GLU A 124 -20.93 -31.26 41.62
N GLU A 125 -20.06 -32.27 41.66
CA GLU A 125 -20.45 -33.60 42.08
C GLU A 125 -20.78 -33.52 43.58
N GLY A 126 -22.06 -33.34 43.86
CA GLY A 126 -22.65 -33.55 45.17
C GLY A 126 -23.18 -32.28 45.83
N LYS A 127 -24.41 -31.90 45.47
CA LYS A 127 -25.58 -32.07 46.36
C LYS A 127 -26.88 -31.78 45.62
N ASP A 128 -27.86 -32.61 45.96
CA ASP A 128 -29.30 -32.45 45.75
C ASP A 128 -29.87 -32.94 44.41
N ALA A 129 -30.03 -34.26 44.36
CA ALA A 129 -31.25 -34.83 43.83
C ALA A 129 -32.48 -34.14 44.48
N THR A 130 -33.20 -33.33 43.69
CA THR A 130 -34.65 -33.02 43.68
C THR A 130 -34.92 -31.53 43.46
N GLY A 131 -35.51 -31.17 42.31
CA GLY A 131 -36.00 -29.78 42.15
C GLY A 131 -36.28 -29.28 40.72
N GLN A 132 -37.23 -29.90 40.02
CA GLN A 132 -38.16 -29.31 39.04
C GLN A 132 -37.63 -28.62 37.75
N PRO A 133 -38.19 -28.93 36.54
CA PRO A 133 -37.76 -28.29 35.31
C PRO A 133 -38.28 -26.84 35.22
N PRO A 134 -37.57 -25.92 34.54
CA PRO A 134 -38.00 -24.54 34.41
C PRO A 134 -39.28 -24.45 33.57
N LYS A 135 -40.34 -23.90 34.16
CA LYS A 135 -41.63 -23.69 33.48
C LYS A 135 -41.43 -22.73 32.29
N ALA A 136 -41.73 -23.23 31.09
CA ALA A 136 -41.85 -22.43 29.87
C ALA A 136 -42.96 -21.38 30.05
N LYS A 137 -42.60 -20.09 29.94
CA LYS A 137 -43.58 -19.00 29.90
C LYS A 137 -44.12 -18.87 28.48
N HIS A 138 -45.32 -19.40 28.22
CA HIS A 138 -46.07 -19.09 27.00
C HIS A 138 -46.43 -17.60 26.97
N LYS A 139 -45.82 -16.85 26.05
CA LYS A 139 -46.25 -15.49 25.70
C LYS A 139 -47.39 -15.61 24.69
N ARG A 140 -48.63 -15.34 25.13
CA ARG A 140 -49.81 -15.24 24.24
C ARG A 140 -49.63 -14.00 23.35
N PHE A 141 -49.72 -14.20 22.05
CA PHE A 141 -49.91 -13.12 21.08
C PHE A 141 -51.30 -12.51 21.25
N LYS A 142 -51.36 -11.18 21.26
CA LYS A 142 -52.53 -10.38 20.93
C LYS A 142 -52.06 -9.31 19.96
#